data_AF-A0A367P7Z0-F1
#
_entry.id   AF-A0A367P7Z0-F1
#
_cell.length_a   1.000
_cell.length_b   1.000
_cell.length_c   1.000
_cell.angle_alpha   90.00
_cell.angle_beta   90.00
_cell.angle_gamma   90.00
#
_symmetry.space_group_name_H-M   'P 1'
#
loop_
_entity.id
_entity.type
_entity.pdbx_description
1 polymer ?
#
loop_
_entity_poly.entity_id
_entity_poly.type
_entity_poly.pdbx_seq_one_letter_code
_entity_poly.pdbx_strand_id
1 'polypeptide(L)'
;MSNTQRAIASPTRTRQAARLLPVLSELRQEVRSLSRRAHRLALAQADGDDDACRHQLAQLFERWIEDGTPRAQVVCFASAAEFGLPLHRHAERCRAAAMCDGSDAVRALYWAAMHRTRGRVGMTAKMEDAQGAVLPVVAPAPPAAAQLRVLPAASVRPLCRRCERLRLDARCANGHGALHPLGDMQWRSLAAGVQCQTREHQCDTCNTHWTQHRSAADPFTAWTISRRGNAIPARDALTA
;
A
#
# COMPACT_ATOMS: atom_id res chain seq x y z
N MET A 1 27.76 -2.27 -35.69
CA MET A 1 28.07 -2.21 -34.25
C MET A 1 26.76 -2.14 -33.49
N SER A 2 26.35 -3.20 -32.79
CA SER A 2 25.08 -3.25 -32.04
C SER A 2 25.30 -3.90 -30.67
N ASN A 3 25.47 -3.08 -29.64
CA ASN A 3 25.58 -3.53 -28.24
C ASN A 3 24.16 -3.68 -27.66
N THR A 4 23.63 -4.90 -27.68
CA THR A 4 22.41 -5.24 -26.95
C THR A 4 22.80 -5.84 -25.60
N GLN A 5 23.05 -4.99 -24.61
CA GLN A 5 23.26 -5.44 -23.23
C GLN A 5 21.91 -5.84 -22.63
N ARG A 6 21.56 -7.12 -22.75
CA ARG A 6 20.59 -7.76 -21.84
C ARG A 6 21.26 -7.84 -20.47
N ALA A 7 20.74 -7.08 -19.50
CA ALA A 7 21.09 -7.22 -18.10
C ALA A 7 20.62 -8.59 -17.58
N ILE A 8 21.46 -9.61 -17.72
CA ILE A 8 21.27 -10.90 -17.06
C ILE A 8 21.55 -10.68 -15.58
N ALA A 9 20.52 -10.76 -14.74
CA ALA A 9 20.68 -10.68 -13.29
C ALA A 9 21.67 -11.76 -12.82
N SER A 10 22.72 -11.33 -12.13
CA SER A 10 23.82 -12.21 -11.71
C SER A 10 23.31 -13.37 -10.81
N PRO A 11 23.75 -14.63 -11.03
CA PRO A 11 23.23 -15.81 -10.34
C PRO A 11 23.41 -15.79 -8.81
N THR A 12 24.31 -14.95 -8.29
CA THR A 12 24.50 -14.73 -6.86
C THR A 12 23.32 -13.97 -6.25
N ARG A 13 22.77 -12.98 -6.98
CA ARG A 13 21.64 -12.14 -6.53
C ARG A 13 20.35 -12.96 -6.42
N THR A 14 20.14 -13.89 -7.35
CA THR A 14 18.96 -14.78 -7.35
C THR A 14 18.99 -15.79 -6.20
N ARG A 15 20.16 -16.34 -5.86
CA ARG A 15 20.32 -17.25 -4.71
C ARG A 15 20.15 -16.54 -3.36
N GLN A 16 20.67 -15.32 -3.22
CA GLN A 16 20.47 -14.53 -2.01
C GLN A 16 18.99 -14.15 -1.82
N ALA A 17 18.32 -13.73 -2.89
CA ALA A 17 16.88 -13.48 -2.86
C ALA A 17 16.09 -14.73 -2.44
N ALA A 18 16.42 -15.91 -3.00
CA ALA A 18 15.75 -17.16 -2.64
C ALA A 18 15.86 -17.52 -1.15
N ARG A 19 16.98 -17.21 -0.50
CA ARG A 19 17.16 -17.43 0.95
C ARG A 19 16.47 -16.39 1.83
N LEU A 20 16.28 -15.17 1.33
CA LEU A 20 15.63 -14.08 2.07
C LEU A 20 14.09 -14.18 2.06
N LEU A 21 13.50 -14.75 1.00
CA LEU A 21 12.04 -14.82 0.84
C LEU A 21 11.32 -15.56 1.99
N PRO A 22 11.81 -16.71 2.50
CA PRO A 22 11.20 -17.38 3.66
C PRO A 22 11.25 -16.50 4.92
N VAL A 23 12.40 -15.92 5.24
CA VAL A 23 12.59 -15.07 6.43
C VAL A 23 11.71 -13.81 6.36
N LEU A 24 11.59 -13.20 5.18
CA LEU A 24 10.67 -12.08 4.97
C LEU A 24 9.20 -12.50 5.11
N SER A 25 8.86 -13.72 4.72
CA SER A 25 7.50 -14.24 4.86
C SER A 25 7.15 -14.48 6.33
N GLU A 26 8.09 -15.03 7.12
CA GLU A 26 7.96 -15.16 8.57
C GLU A 26 7.81 -13.81 9.26
N LEU A 27 8.67 -12.83 8.93
CA LEU A 27 8.56 -11.47 9.47
C LEU A 27 7.22 -10.81 9.11
N ARG A 28 6.70 -11.04 7.90
CA ARG A 28 5.37 -10.55 7.52
C ARG A 28 4.26 -11.22 8.33
N GLN A 29 4.39 -12.51 8.65
CA GLN A 29 3.43 -13.20 9.53
C GLN A 29 3.50 -12.66 10.96
N GLU A 30 4.71 -12.39 11.45
CA GLU A 30 4.97 -11.80 12.77
C GLU A 30 4.36 -10.40 12.89
N VAL A 31 4.59 -9.54 11.90
CA VAL A 31 3.96 -8.21 11.83
C VAL A 31 2.43 -8.34 11.85
N ARG A 32 1.87 -9.25 11.04
CA ARG A 32 0.41 -9.45 10.98
C ARG A 32 -0.18 -9.99 12.29
N SER A 33 0.51 -10.90 12.95
CA SER A 33 0.05 -11.45 14.23
C SER A 33 0.09 -10.38 15.32
N LEU A 34 1.16 -9.56 15.34
CA LEU A 34 1.30 -8.46 16.28
C LEU A 34 0.25 -7.36 16.02
N SER A 35 0.03 -6.97 14.76
CA SER A 35 -1.00 -6.01 14.38
C SER A 35 -2.39 -6.46 14.82
N ARG A 36 -2.78 -7.73 14.57
CA ARG A 36 -4.06 -8.26 15.05
C ARG A 36 -4.16 -8.28 16.58
N ARG A 37 -3.06 -8.59 17.27
CA ARG A 37 -3.02 -8.53 18.74
C ARG A 37 -3.22 -7.11 19.24
N ALA A 38 -2.50 -6.14 18.68
CA ALA A 38 -2.61 -4.73 19.04
C ALA A 38 -4.03 -4.19 18.81
N HIS A 39 -4.63 -4.50 17.66
CA HIS A 39 -5.98 -4.05 17.34
C HIS A 39 -7.03 -4.61 18.29
N ARG A 40 -6.96 -5.90 18.64
CA ARG A 40 -7.88 -6.48 19.64
C ARG A 40 -7.74 -5.83 21.01
N LEU A 41 -6.51 -5.55 21.44
CA LEU A 41 -6.26 -4.87 22.72
C LEU A 41 -6.78 -3.43 22.71
N ALA A 42 -6.61 -2.71 21.60
CA ALA A 42 -7.10 -1.35 21.45
C ALA A 42 -8.64 -1.28 21.39
N LEU A 43 -9.29 -2.20 20.64
CA LEU A 43 -10.76 -2.28 20.59
C LEU A 43 -11.38 -2.60 21.95
N ALA A 44 -10.72 -3.43 22.77
CA ALA A 44 -11.19 -3.72 24.12
C ALA A 44 -11.11 -2.51 25.07
N GLN A 45 -10.36 -1.47 24.70
CA GLN A 45 -10.15 -0.25 25.50
C GLN A 45 -10.82 0.99 24.89
N ALA A 46 -11.24 0.93 23.63
CA ALA A 46 -11.91 2.00 22.93
C ALA A 46 -13.41 1.70 22.93
N ASP A 47 -14.21 2.57 23.53
CA ASP A 47 -15.68 2.45 23.64
C ASP A 47 -16.41 2.66 22.30
N GLY A 48 -15.93 2.01 21.23
CA GLY A 48 -16.50 2.08 19.88
C GLY A 48 -16.08 3.29 19.06
N ASP A 49 -15.23 4.18 19.59
CA ASP A 49 -14.65 5.31 18.84
C ASP A 49 -13.37 4.91 18.08
N ASP A 50 -13.39 5.10 16.77
CA ASP A 50 -12.27 4.81 15.87
C ASP A 50 -11.04 5.69 16.18
N ASP A 51 -11.25 6.95 16.58
CA ASP A 51 -10.13 7.85 16.91
C ASP A 51 -9.50 7.49 18.24
N ALA A 52 -10.30 7.16 19.26
CA ALA A 52 -9.82 6.55 20.50
C ALA A 52 -9.05 5.25 20.25
N CYS A 53 -9.55 4.36 19.39
CA CYS A 53 -8.87 3.12 19.01
C CYS A 53 -7.51 3.40 18.36
N ARG A 54 -7.43 4.36 17.43
CA ARG A 54 -6.17 4.80 16.81
C ARG A 54 -5.20 5.39 17.82
N HIS A 55 -5.69 6.16 18.79
CA HIS A 55 -4.87 6.74 19.85
C HIS A 55 -4.29 5.64 20.76
N GLN A 56 -5.13 4.69 21.18
CA GLN A 56 -4.70 3.55 21.99
C GLN A 56 -3.66 2.68 21.26
N LEU A 57 -3.85 2.45 19.95
CA LEU A 57 -2.86 1.75 19.13
C LEU A 57 -1.50 2.47 19.11
N ALA A 58 -1.51 3.80 18.94
CA ALA A 58 -0.27 4.59 18.94
C ALA A 58 0.47 4.44 20.27
N GLN A 59 -0.21 4.64 21.40
CA GLN A 59 0.38 4.49 22.74
C GLN A 59 0.88 3.06 23.01
N LEU A 60 0.17 2.04 22.52
CA LEU A 60 0.56 0.65 22.69
C LEU A 60 1.86 0.34 21.94
N PHE A 61 1.96 0.77 20.67
CA PHE A 61 3.17 0.54 19.88
C PHE A 61 4.36 1.35 20.39
N GLU A 62 4.12 2.57 20.87
CA GLU A 62 5.14 3.39 21.51
C GLU A 62 5.78 2.66 22.70
N ARG A 63 4.97 2.16 23.63
CA ARG A 63 5.46 1.36 24.78
C ARG A 63 6.20 0.11 24.34
N TRP A 64 5.66 -0.65 23.39
CA TRP A 64 6.32 -1.86 22.90
C TRP A 64 7.65 -1.60 22.17
N ILE A 65 7.81 -0.43 21.55
CA ILE A 65 9.10 -0.02 20.98
C ILE A 65 10.06 0.43 22.09
N GLU A 66 9.56 1.03 23.16
CA GLU A 66 10.40 1.44 24.28
C GLU A 66 10.97 0.24 25.04
N ASP A 67 10.15 -0.78 25.28
CA ASP A 67 10.52 -1.97 26.07
C ASP A 67 11.08 -3.13 25.24
N GLY A 68 10.98 -3.04 23.91
CA GLY A 68 11.27 -4.14 23.00
C GLY A 68 12.76 -4.37 22.72
N THR A 69 13.11 -5.62 22.37
CA THR A 69 14.40 -5.96 21.76
C THR A 69 14.57 -5.27 20.39
N PRO A 70 15.79 -5.11 19.84
CA PRO A 70 16.00 -4.45 18.54
C PRO A 70 15.10 -4.99 17.41
N ARG A 71 14.95 -6.32 17.31
CA ARG A 71 14.02 -6.95 16.36
C ARG A 71 12.57 -6.57 16.64
N ALA A 72 12.13 -6.68 17.90
CA ALA A 72 10.76 -6.35 18.30
C ALA A 72 10.43 -4.88 18.02
N GLN A 73 11.37 -3.96 18.21
CA GLN A 73 11.21 -2.54 17.88
C GLN A 73 10.86 -2.34 16.40
N VAL A 74 11.60 -3.01 15.49
CA VAL A 74 11.35 -2.92 14.05
C VAL A 74 10.01 -3.56 13.67
N VAL A 75 9.67 -4.70 14.27
CA VAL A 75 8.38 -5.38 14.05
C VAL A 75 7.21 -4.52 14.53
N CYS A 76 7.33 -3.87 15.70
CA CYS A 76 6.33 -2.95 16.23
C CYS A 76 6.16 -1.73 15.32
N PHE A 77 7.28 -1.14 14.87
CA PHE A 77 7.25 -0.02 13.92
C PHE A 77 6.58 -0.39 12.60
N ALA A 78 6.90 -1.57 12.05
CA ALA A 78 6.26 -2.08 10.83
C ALA A 78 4.76 -2.35 11.04
N SER A 79 4.38 -2.88 12.20
CA SER A 79 2.97 -3.11 12.57
C SER A 79 2.20 -1.80 12.67
N ALA A 80 2.75 -0.78 13.34
CA ALA A 80 2.17 0.55 13.40
C ALA A 80 1.99 1.20 12.01
N ALA A 81 2.95 0.96 11.10
CA ALA A 81 2.88 1.42 9.72
C ALA A 81 1.73 0.77 8.93
N GLU A 82 1.30 -0.45 9.27
CA GLU A 82 0.11 -1.09 8.67
C GLU A 82 -1.17 -0.31 8.98
N PHE A 83 -1.30 0.21 10.20
CA PHE A 83 -2.50 0.92 10.65
C PHE A 83 -2.61 2.35 10.16
N GLY A 84 -1.50 3.02 9.92
CA GLY A 84 -1.66 4.48 9.90
C GLY A 84 -0.55 5.30 10.47
N LEU A 85 0.15 4.73 11.44
CA LEU A 85 0.50 5.49 12.61
C LEU A 85 1.87 6.15 12.43
N PRO A 86 1.95 7.49 12.54
CA PRO A 86 3.21 8.20 12.39
C PRO A 86 4.03 8.13 13.68
N LEU A 87 4.85 7.09 13.84
CA LEU A 87 5.76 6.93 14.98
C LEU A 87 7.12 7.62 14.75
N HIS A 88 7.10 8.90 14.35
CA HIS A 88 8.31 9.63 13.94
C HIS A 88 9.39 9.64 15.02
N ARG A 89 9.01 9.80 16.29
CA ARG A 89 9.93 9.82 17.44
C ARG A 89 10.74 8.53 17.59
N HIS A 90 10.23 7.41 17.08
CA HIS A 90 10.88 6.11 17.17
C HIS A 90 11.57 5.68 15.88
N ALA A 91 11.42 6.43 14.78
CA ALA A 91 11.99 6.06 13.48
C ALA A 91 13.52 5.86 13.55
N GLU A 92 14.24 6.78 14.19
CA GLU A 92 15.70 6.66 14.32
C GLU A 92 16.12 5.53 15.28
N ARG A 93 15.36 5.27 16.34
CA ARG A 93 15.62 4.11 17.22
C ARG A 93 15.47 2.80 16.46
N CYS A 94 14.35 2.64 15.74
CA CYS A 94 14.11 1.46 14.91
C CYS A 94 15.11 1.36 13.75
N ARG A 95 15.60 2.49 13.23
CA ARG A 95 16.70 2.53 12.26
C ARG A 95 17.98 1.97 12.85
N ALA A 96 18.38 2.42 14.04
CA ALA A 96 19.57 1.93 14.72
C ALA A 96 19.45 0.42 14.97
N ALA A 97 18.30 -0.03 15.50
CA ALA A 97 18.01 -1.45 15.71
C ALA A 97 18.09 -2.28 14.42
N ALA A 98 17.61 -1.75 13.29
CA ALA A 98 17.70 -2.44 12.01
C ALA A 98 19.12 -2.45 11.43
N MET A 99 19.88 -1.37 11.59
CA MET A 99 21.18 -1.19 10.91
C MET A 99 22.36 -1.77 11.69
N CYS A 100 22.32 -1.71 13.02
CA CYS A 100 23.41 -2.19 13.89
C CYS A 100 23.27 -3.69 14.18
N ASP A 101 22.06 -4.13 14.57
CA ASP A 101 21.82 -5.50 15.08
C ASP A 101 20.90 -6.33 14.17
N GLY A 102 20.38 -5.72 13.09
CA GLY A 102 19.36 -6.32 12.24
C GLY A 102 19.93 -7.14 11.09
N SER A 103 19.28 -8.27 10.80
CA SER A 103 19.53 -9.02 9.57
C SER A 103 19.08 -8.24 8.32
N ASP A 104 19.52 -8.67 7.13
CA ASP A 104 19.05 -8.14 5.84
C ASP A 104 17.52 -8.07 5.75
N ALA A 105 16.83 -9.07 6.29
CA ALA A 105 15.38 -9.15 6.29
C ALA A 105 14.75 -8.09 7.21
N VAL A 106 15.34 -7.84 8.39
CA VAL A 106 14.90 -6.80 9.32
C VAL A 106 15.16 -5.40 8.73
N ARG A 107 16.29 -5.20 8.06
CA ARG A 107 16.59 -3.95 7.33
C ARG A 107 15.57 -3.69 6.22
N ALA A 108 15.26 -4.71 5.43
CA ALA A 108 14.25 -4.63 4.38
C ALA A 108 12.86 -4.31 4.97
N LEU A 109 12.50 -4.91 6.11
CA LEU A 109 11.25 -4.63 6.81
C LEU A 109 11.17 -3.18 7.28
N TYR A 110 12.23 -2.66 7.91
CA TYR A 110 12.32 -1.26 8.35
C TYR A 110 12.11 -0.29 7.18
N TRP A 111 12.81 -0.51 6.05
CA TRP A 111 12.65 0.36 4.88
C TRP A 111 11.25 0.27 4.29
N ALA A 112 10.65 -0.92 4.21
CA ALA A 112 9.27 -1.07 3.76
C ALA A 112 8.29 -0.28 4.66
N ALA A 113 8.45 -0.36 5.98
CA ALA A 113 7.65 0.41 6.93
C ALA A 113 7.86 1.92 6.78
N MET A 114 9.11 2.38 6.63
CA MET A 114 9.44 3.78 6.41
C MET A 114 8.85 4.34 5.11
N HIS A 115 8.85 3.57 4.03
CA HIS A 115 8.23 4.01 2.79
C HIS A 115 6.71 4.16 2.92
N ARG A 116 6.07 3.25 3.67
CA ARG A 116 4.64 3.34 3.99
C ARG A 116 4.29 4.53 4.87
N THR A 117 5.19 4.99 5.73
CA THR A 117 4.96 6.19 6.57
C THR A 117 5.30 7.49 5.85
N ARG A 118 6.37 7.54 5.04
CA ARG A 118 6.77 8.74 4.29
C ARG A 118 5.80 9.11 3.17
N GLY A 119 5.20 8.12 2.49
CA GLY A 119 4.15 8.36 1.49
C GLY A 119 2.88 9.05 2.05
N ARG A 120 2.80 9.22 3.38
CA ARG A 120 1.71 9.91 4.09
C ARG A 120 1.96 11.40 4.29
N VAL A 121 3.20 11.89 4.18
CA VAL A 121 3.50 13.33 4.36
C VAL A 121 3.18 14.08 3.07
N GLY A 122 1.89 14.09 2.73
CA GLY A 122 1.30 14.79 1.58
C GLY A 122 1.22 16.32 1.73
N MET A 123 1.92 16.91 2.71
CA MET A 123 2.21 18.36 2.71
C MET A 123 3.63 18.68 2.21
N THR A 124 4.55 17.71 2.10
CA THR A 124 5.91 17.94 1.56
C THR A 124 6.22 17.14 0.28
N ALA A 125 5.34 16.25 -0.15
CA ALA A 125 5.43 15.54 -1.44
C ALA A 125 5.17 16.43 -2.69
N LYS A 126 5.36 17.76 -2.57
CA LYS A 126 5.37 18.70 -3.70
C LYS A 126 6.79 18.93 -4.27
N MET A 127 7.86 18.54 -3.57
CA MET A 127 9.23 18.77 -4.06
C MET A 127 9.76 17.65 -4.98
N GLU A 128 9.41 16.39 -4.77
CA GLU A 128 9.99 15.29 -5.56
C GLU A 128 9.43 15.16 -6.99
N ASP A 129 8.31 15.80 -7.31
CA ASP A 129 7.75 15.81 -8.68
C ASP A 129 8.44 16.85 -9.59
N ALA A 130 9.28 17.76 -9.05
CA ALA A 130 9.99 18.77 -9.83
C ALA A 130 11.28 18.24 -10.49
N GLN A 131 11.95 17.23 -9.94
CA GLN A 131 13.18 16.67 -10.51
C GLN A 131 12.95 15.62 -11.63
N GLY A 132 11.70 15.27 -11.96
CA GLY A 132 11.38 14.26 -12.96
C GLY A 132 10.97 14.78 -14.34
N ALA A 133 10.87 16.10 -14.53
CA ALA A 133 10.48 16.71 -15.79
C ALA A 133 11.66 16.75 -16.79
N VAL A 134 12.12 15.58 -17.22
CA VAL A 134 12.86 15.48 -18.48
C VAL A 134 11.83 15.38 -19.60
N LEU A 135 11.69 16.48 -20.33
CA LEU A 135 10.88 16.59 -21.55
C LEU A 135 11.26 15.46 -22.53
N PRO A 136 10.31 14.72 -23.11
CA PRO A 136 10.61 13.89 -24.26
C PRO A 136 10.81 14.80 -25.48
N VAL A 137 12.04 14.78 -26.00
CA VAL A 137 12.40 15.29 -27.32
C VAL A 137 11.46 14.69 -28.36
N VAL A 138 10.75 15.55 -29.06
CA VAL A 138 9.89 15.20 -30.20
C VAL A 138 10.77 14.76 -31.36
N ALA A 139 10.65 13.50 -31.77
CA ALA A 139 11.19 13.00 -33.04
C ALA A 139 10.04 12.85 -34.06
N PRO A 140 10.26 13.17 -35.35
CA PRO A 140 9.21 13.23 -36.36
C PRO A 140 8.83 11.83 -36.89
N ALA A 141 7.57 11.69 -37.28
CA ALA A 141 6.94 10.44 -37.72
C ALA A 141 7.40 9.98 -39.13
N PRO A 142 7.49 8.65 -39.38
CA PRO A 142 7.53 8.09 -40.72
C PRO A 142 6.11 7.78 -41.27
N PRO A 143 5.93 7.67 -42.60
CA PRO A 143 4.64 7.64 -43.25
C PRO A 143 3.96 6.27 -43.24
N ALA A 144 2.65 6.33 -43.50
CA ALA A 144 1.65 5.29 -43.38
C ALA A 144 1.81 4.13 -44.38
N ALA A 145 1.73 2.90 -43.89
CA ALA A 145 1.13 1.75 -44.58
C ALA A 145 0.89 0.59 -43.59
N ALA A 146 -0.20 -0.15 -43.82
CA ALA A 146 -0.62 -1.39 -43.14
C ALA A 146 -1.33 -1.24 -41.78
N GLN A 147 -2.57 -0.73 -41.82
CA GLN A 147 -3.57 -0.94 -40.76
C GLN A 147 -4.09 -2.38 -40.82
N LEU A 148 -3.48 -3.28 -40.05
CA LEU A 148 -4.20 -4.46 -39.57
C LEU A 148 -5.16 -4.00 -38.46
N ARG A 149 -6.46 -4.22 -38.65
CA ARG A 149 -7.50 -4.03 -37.63
C ARG A 149 -7.22 -4.95 -36.43
N VAL A 150 -6.50 -4.42 -35.45
CA VAL A 150 -6.48 -4.94 -34.09
C VAL A 150 -7.65 -4.28 -33.35
N LEU A 151 -8.57 -5.11 -32.85
CA LEU A 151 -9.63 -4.70 -31.92
C LEU A 151 -9.05 -3.78 -30.83
N PRO A 152 -9.71 -2.68 -30.44
CA PRO A 152 -9.15 -1.78 -29.44
C PRO A 152 -9.08 -2.54 -28.12
N ALA A 153 -7.87 -2.99 -27.75
CA ALA A 153 -7.54 -3.29 -26.38
C ALA A 153 -7.96 -2.06 -25.58
N ALA A 154 -8.99 -2.22 -24.72
CA ALA A 154 -9.49 -1.17 -23.85
C ALA A 154 -8.28 -0.37 -23.34
N SER A 155 -8.20 0.90 -23.72
CA SER A 155 -7.03 1.73 -23.49
C SER A 155 -6.78 1.81 -21.99
N VAL A 156 -5.95 0.91 -21.46
CA VAL A 156 -5.51 0.97 -20.07
C VAL A 156 -4.64 2.21 -20.03
N ARG A 157 -5.23 3.33 -19.62
CA ARG A 157 -4.44 4.53 -19.31
C ARG A 157 -3.33 4.09 -18.36
N PRO A 158 -2.07 4.41 -18.67
CA PRO A 158 -0.98 4.02 -17.80
C PRO A 158 -1.22 4.62 -16.41
N LEU A 159 -1.10 3.79 -15.39
CA LEU A 159 -1.21 4.23 -14.00
C LEU A 159 -0.07 5.22 -13.71
N CYS A 160 -0.33 6.25 -12.90
CA CYS A 160 0.77 7.06 -12.40
C CYS A 160 1.65 6.22 -11.45
N ARG A 161 2.91 6.63 -11.22
CA ARG A 161 3.85 5.94 -10.32
C ARG A 161 3.29 5.69 -8.90
N ARG A 162 2.36 6.54 -8.43
CA ARG A 162 1.71 6.38 -7.11
C ARG A 162 0.65 5.27 -7.15
N CYS A 163 -0.18 5.22 -8.19
CA CYS A 163 -1.14 4.14 -8.41
C CYS A 163 -0.45 2.80 -8.71
N GLU A 164 0.67 2.78 -9.43
CA GLU A 164 1.45 1.55 -9.62
C GLU A 164 2.00 1.01 -8.29
N ARG A 165 2.53 1.88 -7.44
CA ARG A 165 2.98 1.50 -6.09
C ARG A 165 1.84 0.95 -5.25
N LEU A 166 0.67 1.60 -5.28
CA LEU A 166 -0.52 1.11 -4.58
C LEU A 166 -1.00 -0.23 -5.14
N ARG A 167 -0.89 -0.47 -6.45
CA ARG A 167 -1.22 -1.77 -7.05
C ARG A 167 -0.31 -2.89 -6.54
N LEU A 168 0.97 -2.59 -6.34
CA LEU A 168 1.95 -3.54 -5.80
C LEU A 168 1.81 -3.71 -4.27
N ASP A 169 1.39 -2.67 -3.55
CA ASP A 169 1.16 -2.67 -2.10
C ASP A 169 -0.29 -2.28 -1.74
N ALA A 170 -1.23 -3.12 -2.20
CA ALA A 170 -2.66 -2.89 -2.05
C ALA A 170 -3.16 -2.94 -0.60
N ARG A 171 -2.35 -3.44 0.34
CA ARG A 171 -2.72 -3.55 1.76
C ARG A 171 -2.01 -2.48 2.58
N CYS A 172 -2.48 -1.24 2.44
CA CYS A 172 -2.01 -0.09 3.21
C CYS A 172 -3.21 0.75 3.71
N ALA A 173 -3.07 1.41 4.86
CA ALA A 173 -4.18 2.10 5.53
C ALA A 173 -4.91 3.16 4.67
N ASN A 174 -4.14 3.96 3.92
CA ASN A 174 -4.63 5.22 3.35
C ASN A 174 -4.42 5.35 1.83
N GLY A 175 -3.86 4.34 1.16
CA GLY A 175 -3.51 4.46 -0.26
C GLY A 175 -2.35 5.46 -0.46
N HIS A 176 -2.48 6.39 -1.41
CA HIS A 176 -1.51 7.47 -1.63
C HIS A 176 -2.18 8.86 -1.58
N GLY A 177 -1.42 9.92 -1.26
CA GLY A 177 -1.94 11.28 -1.04
C GLY A 177 -2.49 12.04 -2.26
N ALA A 178 -2.76 11.36 -3.38
CA ALA A 178 -3.46 11.93 -4.54
C ALA A 178 -4.79 11.21 -4.80
N LEU A 179 -5.24 10.39 -3.85
CA LEU A 179 -6.56 9.78 -3.86
C LEU A 179 -7.51 10.69 -3.06
N HIS A 180 -8.53 11.22 -3.72
CA HIS A 180 -9.63 11.88 -3.04
C HIS A 180 -10.82 10.93 -2.97
N PRO A 181 -11.58 10.92 -1.86
CA PRO A 181 -12.77 10.10 -1.74
C PRO A 181 -13.85 10.53 -2.73
N LEU A 182 -14.60 9.55 -3.22
CA LEU A 182 -15.81 9.71 -4.02
C LEU A 182 -17.01 9.26 -3.18
N GLY A 183 -17.84 10.23 -2.79
CA GLY A 183 -19.13 10.00 -2.13
C GLY A 183 -19.11 9.29 -0.77
N ASP A 184 -20.30 8.74 -0.49
CA ASP A 184 -20.74 7.92 0.64
C ASP A 184 -19.83 6.73 0.97
N MET A 185 -19.52 6.54 2.25
CA MET A 185 -19.03 5.28 2.77
C MET A 185 -20.15 4.24 2.79
N GLN A 186 -19.95 3.11 2.11
CA GLN A 186 -20.95 2.05 2.01
C GLN A 186 -20.61 0.90 2.96
N TRP A 187 -21.62 0.37 3.64
CA TRP A 187 -21.52 -0.85 4.43
C TRP A 187 -22.18 -2.00 3.69
N ARG A 188 -21.48 -3.13 3.62
CA ARG A 188 -21.96 -4.37 2.99
C ARG A 188 -21.73 -5.53 3.93
N SER A 189 -22.73 -6.38 4.10
CA SER A 189 -22.52 -7.69 4.71
C SER A 189 -21.95 -8.64 3.66
N LEU A 190 -20.78 -9.20 3.92
CA LEU A 190 -20.24 -10.31 3.13
C LEU A 190 -20.77 -11.66 3.67
N ALA A 191 -20.50 -12.73 2.94
CA ALA A 191 -20.81 -14.09 3.39
C ALA A 191 -20.27 -14.32 4.82
N ALA A 192 -21.04 -15.02 5.65
CA ALA A 192 -20.82 -15.20 7.09
C ALA A 192 -21.04 -13.95 7.98
N GLY A 193 -21.75 -12.93 7.49
CA GLY A 193 -22.21 -11.79 8.33
C GLY A 193 -21.12 -10.77 8.67
N VAL A 194 -19.94 -10.88 8.05
CA VAL A 194 -18.83 -9.94 8.26
C VAL A 194 -19.18 -8.61 7.60
N GLN A 195 -19.24 -7.54 8.41
CA GLN A 195 -19.42 -6.19 7.90
C GLN A 195 -18.15 -5.69 7.23
N CYS A 196 -18.27 -5.34 5.95
CA CYS A 196 -17.24 -4.73 5.14
C CYS A 196 -17.67 -3.30 4.78
N GLN A 197 -16.82 -2.36 5.14
CA GLN A 197 -16.91 -0.96 4.76
C GLN A 197 -16.14 -0.75 3.45
N THR A 198 -16.79 -0.15 2.47
CA THR A 198 -16.19 0.21 1.19
C THR A 198 -16.34 1.67 0.87
N ARG A 199 -15.29 2.31 0.37
CA ARG A 199 -15.31 3.70 -0.09
C ARG A 199 -14.59 3.83 -1.43
N GLU A 200 -15.20 4.52 -2.38
CA GLU A 200 -14.55 4.80 -3.66
C GLU A 200 -13.64 6.02 -3.56
N HIS A 201 -12.57 6.02 -4.33
CA HIS A 201 -11.61 7.10 -4.44
C HIS A 201 -11.19 7.27 -5.90
N GLN A 202 -10.82 8.48 -6.28
CA GLN A 202 -10.24 8.77 -7.59
C GLN A 202 -8.86 9.41 -7.43
N CYS A 203 -7.94 9.02 -8.30
CA CYS A 203 -6.61 9.60 -8.37
C CYS A 203 -6.61 10.89 -9.19
N ASP A 204 -6.21 12.02 -8.61
CA ASP A 204 -6.15 13.32 -9.31
C ASP A 204 -5.18 13.31 -10.50
N THR A 205 -4.13 12.48 -10.45
CA THR A 205 -3.08 12.47 -11.48
C THR A 205 -3.44 11.65 -12.71
N CYS A 206 -4.06 10.48 -12.53
CA CYS A 206 -4.32 9.55 -13.64
C CYS A 206 -5.79 9.13 -13.77
N ASN A 207 -6.68 9.72 -12.95
CA ASN A 207 -8.12 9.43 -12.92
C ASN A 207 -8.48 7.96 -12.67
N THR A 208 -7.54 7.16 -12.15
CA THR A 208 -7.81 5.77 -11.79
C THR A 208 -8.72 5.71 -10.57
N HIS A 209 -9.76 4.90 -10.64
CA HIS A 209 -10.70 4.67 -9.55
C HIS A 209 -10.22 3.51 -8.68
N TRP A 210 -10.29 3.71 -7.37
CA TRP A 210 -9.88 2.76 -6.35
C TRP A 210 -11.01 2.55 -5.36
N THR A 211 -11.23 1.32 -4.95
CA THR A 211 -12.11 0.97 -3.83
C THR A 211 -11.24 0.62 -2.63
N GLN A 212 -11.43 1.37 -1.55
CA GLN A 212 -10.95 1.05 -0.22
C GLN A 212 -11.89 0.03 0.42
N HIS A 213 -11.35 -1.00 1.04
CA HIS A 213 -12.09 -2.03 1.78
C HIS A 213 -11.56 -2.09 3.21
N ARG A 214 -12.46 -2.10 4.19
CA ARG A 214 -12.17 -2.33 5.61
C ARG A 214 -13.16 -3.34 6.15
N SER A 215 -12.70 -4.27 6.97
CA SER A 215 -13.54 -5.29 7.56
C SER A 215 -13.49 -5.16 9.08
N ALA A 216 -14.61 -5.37 9.76
CA ALA A 216 -14.60 -5.48 11.22
C ALA A 216 -13.73 -6.67 11.70
N ALA A 217 -13.52 -7.68 10.85
CA ALA A 217 -12.72 -8.86 11.17
C ALA A 217 -11.24 -8.74 10.74
N ASP A 218 -10.88 -7.76 9.91
CA ASP A 218 -9.51 -7.55 9.43
C ASP A 218 -9.09 -6.08 9.68
N PRO A 219 -8.11 -5.81 10.57
CA PRO A 219 -7.62 -4.45 10.81
C PRO A 219 -7.02 -3.78 9.57
N PHE A 220 -6.70 -4.57 8.54
CA PHE A 220 -6.01 -4.07 7.36
C PHE A 220 -6.98 -3.48 6.36
N THR A 221 -6.70 -2.24 5.96
CA THR A 221 -7.31 -1.68 4.76
C THR A 221 -6.73 -2.35 3.52
N ALA A 222 -7.60 -2.73 2.58
CA ALA A 222 -7.23 -3.22 1.26
C ALA A 222 -7.72 -2.27 0.16
N TRP A 223 -6.98 -2.17 -0.93
CA TRP A 223 -7.27 -1.31 -2.07
C TRP A 223 -7.38 -2.14 -3.34
N THR A 224 -8.42 -1.91 -4.14
CA THR A 224 -8.60 -2.56 -5.44
C THR A 224 -8.93 -1.53 -6.50
N ILE A 225 -8.41 -1.69 -7.72
CA ILE A 225 -8.82 -0.84 -8.84
C ILE A 225 -10.27 -1.16 -9.19
N SER A 226 -11.13 -0.15 -9.15
CA SER A 226 -12.54 -0.28 -9.52
C SER A 226 -12.63 -0.40 -11.03
N ARG A 227 -13.17 -1.51 -11.55
CA ARG A 227 -13.46 -1.62 -12.98
C ARG A 227 -14.72 -0.80 -13.30
N ARG A 228 -14.60 0.50 -13.54
CA ARG A 228 -15.67 1.22 -14.24
C ARG A 228 -15.50 1.01 -15.74
N GLY A 229 -16.20 0.00 -16.25
CA GLY A 229 -16.24 -0.37 -17.66
C GLY A 229 -17.47 -1.21 -17.98
N ASN A 230 -18.64 -0.70 -17.58
CA ASN A 230 -19.99 -0.90 -18.14
C ASN A 230 -21.00 -0.71 -17.01
N ALA A 231 -21.84 0.32 -17.16
CA ALA A 231 -23.12 0.34 -16.50
C ALA A 231 -23.84 -0.98 -16.86
N ILE A 232 -24.13 -1.81 -15.86
CA ILE A 232 -25.21 -2.78 -16.00
C ILE A 232 -26.47 -1.92 -15.81
N PRO A 233 -27.33 -1.72 -16.83
CA PRO A 233 -28.60 -1.08 -16.58
C PRO A 233 -29.34 -1.90 -15.53
N ALA A 234 -29.87 -1.21 -14.52
CA ALA A 234 -30.84 -1.77 -13.60
C ALA A 234 -31.90 -2.47 -14.46
N ARG A 235 -31.98 -3.79 -14.34
CA ARG A 235 -33.05 -4.53 -14.99
C ARG A 235 -34.27 -4.34 -14.11
N ASP A 236 -35.23 -3.66 -14.71
CA ASP A 236 -36.52 -3.27 -14.19
C ASP A 236 -37.21 -4.35 -13.38
N ALA A 237 -37.97 -3.84 -12.41
CA ALA A 237 -39.24 -4.37 -11.95
C ALA A 237 -39.90 -5.31 -12.97
N LEU A 238 -40.18 -6.54 -12.52
CA LEU A 238 -41.31 -7.34 -12.97
C LEU A 238 -41.39 -8.55 -12.04
N THR A 239 -42.36 -8.52 -11.15
CA THR A 239 -43.17 -9.69 -10.86
C THR A 239 -44.55 -9.20 -10.48
N ALA A 240 -45.46 -9.52 -11.39
CA ALA A 240 -46.90 -9.54 -11.18
C ALA A 240 -47.27 -10.49 -10.05
#